data_AF-A0A453IDX5-F1
#
_entry.id   AF-A0A453IDX5-F1
#
_cell.length_a   1.000
_cell.length_b   1.000
_cell.length_c   1.000
_cell.angle_alpha   90.00
_cell.angle_beta   90.00
_cell.angle_gamma   90.00
#
_symmetry.space_group_name_H-M   'P 1'
#
loop_
_entity.id
_entity.type
_entity.pdbx_description
1 polymer ?
#
loop_
_entity_poly.entity_id
_entity_poly.type
_entity_poly.pdbx_seq_one_letter_code
_entity_poly.pdbx_strand_id
1 'polypeptide(L)'
;MLINAECALLLWGLYRILSGDPGIVAYESSFLEEAGCKDFVDAICSSEKYPSLSRVRHCNCCKANVRGYDHHCPAFGNCIGQKNHRLFMALLTGFVVAESTYTMCSTKYITSCITSGTLRTENHLSLNMVIGTMLFSVLQVIWQVLCS
;
A
#
# COMPACT_ATOMS: atom_id res chain seq x y z
N MET A 1 -4.03 -15.76 18.48
CA MET A 1 -3.56 -14.48 19.04
C MET A 1 -2.63 -13.74 18.07
N LEU A 2 -1.63 -14.41 17.48
CA LEU A 2 -0.69 -13.79 16.53
C LEU A 2 -1.38 -13.16 15.31
N ILE A 3 -2.23 -13.91 14.60
CA ILE A 3 -2.98 -13.41 13.44
C ILE A 3 -3.82 -12.18 13.79
N ASN A 4 -4.48 -12.15 14.95
CA ASN A 4 -5.29 -11.01 15.37
C ASN A 4 -4.45 -9.74 15.57
N ALA A 5 -3.23 -9.88 16.08
CA ALA A 5 -2.31 -8.76 16.25
C ALA A 5 -1.78 -8.27 14.90
N GLU A 6 -1.42 -9.19 13.98
CA GLU A 6 -1.03 -8.85 12.60
C GLU A 6 -2.16 -8.10 11.88
N CYS A 7 -3.39 -8.60 11.95
CA CYS A 7 -4.56 -7.93 11.38
C CYS A 7 -4.78 -6.54 11.97
N ALA A 8 -4.66 -6.37 13.29
CA ALA A 8 -4.82 -5.07 13.93
C ALA A 8 -3.76 -4.06 13.46
N LEU A 9 -2.50 -4.48 13.32
CA LEU A 9 -1.42 -3.65 12.82
C LEU A 9 -1.62 -3.27 11.34
N LEU A 10 -2.08 -4.23 10.52
CA LEU A 10 -2.40 -3.97 9.11
C LEU A 10 -3.57 -3.01 8.96
N LEU A 11 -4.65 -3.19 9.72
CA LEU A 11 -5.80 -2.28 9.70
C LEU A 11 -5.41 -0.87 10.14
N TRP A 12 -4.60 -0.76 11.19
CA TRP A 12 -4.07 0.53 11.64
C TRP A 12 -3.18 1.18 10.56
N GLY A 13 -2.26 0.43 9.96
CA GLY A 13 -1.40 0.93 8.89
C GLY A 13 -2.21 1.36 7.66
N LEU A 14 -3.19 0.56 7.25
CA LEU A 14 -4.11 0.87 6.16
C LEU A 14 -4.82 2.20 6.40
N TYR A 15 -5.43 2.36 7.57
CA TYR A 15 -6.08 3.61 7.96
C TYR A 15 -5.12 4.80 7.84
N ARG A 16 -3.86 4.62 8.27
CA ARG A 16 -2.83 5.67 8.19
C ARG A 16 -2.40 5.97 6.75
N ILE A 17 -2.46 5.04 5.82
CA ILE A 17 -2.21 5.30 4.40
C ILE A 17 -3.41 5.98 3.73
N LEU A 18 -4.61 5.51 4.01
CA LEU A 18 -5.84 6.04 3.40
C LEU A 18 -6.09 7.49 3.82
N SER A 19 -5.87 7.80 5.10
CA SER A 19 -6.09 9.13 5.66
C SER A 19 -4.82 9.96 5.83
N GLY A 20 -3.66 9.42 5.47
CA GLY A 20 -2.37 10.07 5.66
C GLY A 20 -2.07 11.13 4.60
N ASP A 21 -1.39 12.20 5.00
CA ASP A 21 -0.85 13.17 4.06
C ASP A 21 0.34 12.56 3.27
N PRO A 22 0.24 12.42 1.94
CA PRO A 22 1.35 11.91 1.11
C PRO A 22 2.52 12.89 1.02
N GLY A 23 2.34 14.12 1.50
CA GLY A 23 3.25 15.24 1.34
C GLY A 23 2.69 16.29 0.39
N ILE A 24 1.40 16.62 0.53
CA ILE A 24 0.75 17.68 -0.24
C ILE A 24 1.44 19.01 0.07
N VAL A 25 1.86 19.69 -0.99
CA VAL A 25 2.46 21.03 -0.91
C VAL A 25 1.40 22.04 -1.34
N ALA A 26 0.96 22.88 -0.41
CA ALA A 26 0.19 24.06 -0.73
C ALA A 26 1.13 25.05 -1.43
N TYR A 27 0.85 25.33 -2.70
CA TYR A 27 1.56 26.38 -3.41
C TYR A 27 0.94 27.71 -2.99
N GLU A 28 1.69 28.54 -2.27
CA GLU A 28 1.23 29.87 -1.88
C GLU A 28 1.14 30.72 -3.15
N SER A 29 -0.09 31.09 -3.55
CA SER A 29 -0.36 31.91 -4.72
C SER A 29 0.22 33.32 -4.63
N SER A 30 0.75 33.71 -3.47
CA SER A 30 1.38 35.01 -3.22
C SER A 30 2.62 35.27 -4.09
N PHE A 31 3.27 34.22 -4.61
CA PHE A 31 4.37 34.36 -5.57
C PHE A 31 3.93 34.31 -7.05
N LEU A 32 2.68 33.93 -7.34
CA LEU A 32 2.16 33.79 -8.70
C LEU A 32 1.56 35.07 -9.28
N GLU A 33 1.07 35.99 -8.44
CA GLU A 33 0.48 37.23 -8.95
C GLU A 33 1.54 38.21 -9.46
N GLU A 34 2.79 38.12 -8.99
CA GLU A 34 3.86 39.03 -9.42
C GLU A 34 4.58 38.59 -10.70
N ALA A 35 4.44 37.33 -11.11
CA ALA A 35 5.12 36.77 -12.28
C ALA A 35 4.11 36.08 -13.20
N GLY A 36 3.45 36.87 -14.05
CA GLY A 36 2.52 36.39 -15.08
C GLY A 36 3.18 35.55 -16.18
N CYS A 37 3.69 34.36 -15.87
CA CYS A 37 4.08 33.38 -16.87
C CYS A 37 4.12 31.96 -16.28
N LYS A 38 3.30 31.08 -16.85
CA LYS A 38 3.21 29.65 -16.54
C LYS A 38 4.57 28.94 -16.70
N ASP A 39 5.47 29.50 -17.52
CA ASP A 39 6.80 28.98 -17.84
C ASP A 39 7.82 29.20 -16.69
N PHE A 40 7.56 30.12 -15.76
CA PHE A 40 8.48 30.40 -14.65
C PHE A 40 8.40 29.35 -13.52
N VAL A 41 7.25 28.69 -13.36
CA VAL A 41 7.03 27.66 -12.32
C VAL A 41 7.88 26.41 -12.60
N ASP A 42 7.95 25.98 -13.86
CA ASP A 42 8.79 24.85 -14.28
C ASP A 42 10.29 25.17 -14.15
N ALA A 43 10.67 26.43 -14.37
CA ALA A 43 12.04 26.91 -14.18
C ALA A 43 12.46 26.97 -12.71
N ILE A 44 11.56 27.34 -11.78
CA ILE A 44 11.82 27.33 -10.33
C ILE A 44 11.98 25.88 -9.82
N CYS A 45 11.14 24.95 -10.26
CA CYS A 45 11.27 23.53 -9.92
C CYS A 45 12.57 22.90 -10.44
N SER A 46 13.14 23.46 -11.52
CA SER A 46 14.40 23.00 -12.13
C SER A 46 15.65 23.72 -11.61
N SER A 47 15.50 24.75 -10.78
CA SER A 47 16.62 25.55 -10.28
C SER A 47 17.39 24.85 -9.15
N GLU A 48 18.71 24.76 -9.28
CA GLU A 48 19.65 24.27 -8.25
C GLU A 48 19.54 25.00 -6.90
N LYS A 49 18.87 26.16 -6.87
CA LYS A 49 18.68 26.96 -5.66
C LYS A 49 17.64 26.38 -4.69
N TYR A 50 16.72 25.54 -5.18
CA TYR A 50 15.67 24.89 -4.36
C TYR A 50 15.51 23.40 -4.71
N PRO A 51 16.52 22.55 -4.40
CA PRO A 51 16.49 21.12 -4.72
C PRO A 51 15.37 20.35 -3.98
N SER A 52 14.67 21.00 -3.04
CA SER A 52 13.46 20.48 -2.39
C SER A 52 12.20 20.54 -3.27
N LEU A 53 12.13 21.47 -4.23
CA LEU A 53 10.98 21.61 -5.15
C LEU A 53 11.07 20.68 -6.38
N SER A 54 12.27 20.25 -6.79
CA SER A 54 12.49 19.41 -7.99
C SER A 54 11.89 18.01 -7.93
N ARG A 55 11.42 17.57 -6.75
CA ARG A 55 10.72 16.28 -6.58
C ARG A 55 9.22 16.41 -6.38
N VAL A 56 8.64 17.59 -6.56
CA VAL A 56 7.18 17.79 -6.49
C VAL A 56 6.57 17.48 -7.85
N ARG A 57 5.56 16.62 -7.89
CA ARG A 57 4.77 16.37 -9.12
C ARG A 57 3.29 16.55 -8.85
N HIS A 58 2.56 16.99 -9.87
CA HIS A 58 1.12 17.13 -9.81
C HIS A 58 0.43 15.78 -10.06
N CYS A 59 -0.51 15.41 -9.19
CA CYS A 59 -1.38 14.27 -9.42
C CYS A 59 -2.73 14.75 -9.96
N ASN A 60 -3.07 14.38 -11.19
CA ASN A 60 -4.35 14.73 -11.81
C ASN A 60 -5.56 14.12 -11.08
N CYS A 61 -5.40 12.95 -10.47
CA CYS A 61 -6.47 12.26 -9.75
C CYS A 61 -6.82 12.99 -8.43
N CYS A 62 -5.82 13.35 -7.64
CA CYS A 62 -6.01 14.06 -6.37
C CYS A 62 -6.07 15.59 -6.53
N LYS A 63 -5.79 16.12 -7.73
CA LYS A 63 -5.68 17.56 -8.04
C LYS A 63 -4.75 18.31 -7.07
N ALA A 64 -3.67 17.65 -6.67
CA ALA A 64 -2.75 18.14 -5.65
C ALA A 64 -1.29 17.93 -6.07
N ASN A 65 -0.42 18.82 -5.60
CA ASN A 65 1.03 18.71 -5.79
C ASN A 65 1.61 17.90 -4.62
N VAL A 66 2.29 16.80 -4.93
CA VAL A 66 2.83 15.88 -3.92
C VAL A 66 4.35 15.88 -3.98
N ARG A 67 5.00 16.09 -2.84
CA ARG A 67 6.45 16.06 -2.71
C ARG A 67 6.99 14.63 -2.70
N GLY A 68 7.99 14.37 -3.54
CA GLY A 68 8.52 13.03 -3.78
C GLY A 68 7.44 12.08 -4.26
N TYR A 69 6.55 12.57 -5.14
CA TYR A 69 5.50 11.78 -5.77
C TYR A 69 6.12 10.55 -6.46
N ASP A 70 5.61 9.39 -6.08
CA ASP A 70 5.92 8.11 -6.70
C ASP A 70 4.82 7.77 -7.70
N HIS A 71 3.62 7.48 -7.20
CA HIS A 71 2.44 7.21 -8.01
C HIS A 71 1.15 7.52 -7.25
N HIS A 72 0.04 7.67 -7.97
CA HIS A 72 -1.29 7.60 -7.38
C HIS A 72 -1.71 6.14 -7.33
N CYS A 73 -2.03 5.62 -6.15
CA CYS A 73 -2.46 4.24 -6.01
C CYS A 73 -3.99 4.19 -5.92
N PRO A 74 -4.71 3.69 -6.95
CA PRO A 74 -6.17 3.57 -6.90
C PRO A 74 -6.65 2.66 -5.78
N ALA A 75 -5.85 1.63 -5.42
CA ALA A 75 -6.18 0.69 -4.35
C ALA A 75 -6.27 1.36 -2.97
N PHE A 76 -5.51 2.43 -2.75
CA PHE A 76 -5.54 3.21 -1.51
C PHE A 76 -6.31 4.52 -1.66
N GLY A 77 -6.78 4.86 -2.86
CA GLY A 77 -7.44 6.14 -3.14
C GLY A 77 -6.58 7.37 -2.79
N ASN A 78 -5.27 7.21 -2.64
CA ASN A 78 -4.35 8.24 -2.18
C ASN A 78 -3.04 8.19 -2.96
N CYS A 79 -2.34 9.31 -3.01
CA CYS A 79 -0.99 9.35 -3.57
C CYS A 79 0.01 8.65 -2.65
N ILE A 80 1.02 8.02 -3.23
CA ILE A 80 2.21 7.59 -2.52
C ILE A 80 3.29 8.62 -2.83
N GLY A 81 3.81 9.22 -1.77
CA GLY A 81 4.79 10.30 -1.80
C GLY A 81 5.81 10.17 -0.68
N GLN A 82 6.68 11.16 -0.54
CA GLN A 82 7.82 11.07 0.37
C GLN A 82 7.42 10.78 1.83
N LYS A 83 6.28 11.31 2.30
CA LYS A 83 5.86 11.18 3.70
C LYS A 83 5.26 9.81 4.04
N ASN A 84 4.61 9.13 3.09
CA ASN A 84 3.93 7.86 3.33
C ASN A 84 4.59 6.66 2.63
N HIS A 85 5.62 6.86 1.78
CA HIS A 85 6.31 5.78 1.07
C HIS A 85 6.91 4.70 1.99
N ARG A 86 7.50 5.10 3.14
CA ARG A 86 8.02 4.10 4.11
C ARG A 86 6.91 3.26 4.74
N LEU A 87 5.78 3.90 5.05
CA LEU A 87 4.61 3.21 5.60
C LEU A 87 4.01 2.25 4.56
N PHE A 88 4.01 2.64 3.28
CA PHE A 88 3.59 1.81 2.15
C PHE A 88 4.44 0.55 2.04
N MET A 89 5.77 0.68 2.04
CA MET A 89 6.67 -0.47 2.02
C MET A 89 6.51 -1.37 3.24
N ALA A 90 6.31 -0.79 4.43
CA ALA A 90 6.05 -1.54 5.65
C ALA A 90 4.71 -2.30 5.59
N LEU A 91 3.66 -1.70 5.00
CA LEU A 91 2.38 -2.35 4.78
C LEU A 91 2.47 -3.51 3.80
N LEU A 92 3.14 -3.33 2.66
CA LEU A 92 3.37 -4.41 1.70
C LEU A 92 4.09 -5.60 2.36
N THR A 93 5.17 -5.30 3.10
CA THR A 93 5.90 -6.33 3.86
C THR A 93 5.00 -7.00 4.89
N GLY A 94 4.19 -6.22 5.62
CA GLY A 94 3.26 -6.73 6.61
C GLY A 94 2.18 -7.64 5.99
N PHE A 95 1.66 -7.31 4.80
CA PHE A 95 0.71 -8.15 4.09
C PHE A 95 1.32 -9.50 3.72
N VAL A 96 2.52 -9.50 3.14
CA VAL A 96 3.25 -10.73 2.81
C VAL A 96 3.50 -11.58 4.06
N VAL A 97 3.88 -10.95 5.18
CA VAL A 97 4.08 -11.67 6.45
C VAL A 97 2.77 -12.27 6.95
N ALA A 98 1.68 -11.50 7.02
CA ALA A 98 0.40 -12.00 7.51
C ALA A 98 -0.16 -13.14 6.62
N GLU A 99 0.00 -13.03 5.30
CA GLU A 99 -0.36 -14.09 4.36
C GLU A 99 0.51 -15.35 4.56
N SER A 100 1.82 -15.18 4.80
CA SER A 100 2.71 -16.30 5.11
C SER A 100 2.35 -16.98 6.45
N THR A 101 2.01 -16.21 7.47
CA THR A 101 1.56 -16.73 8.77
C THR A 101 0.24 -17.49 8.60
N TYR A 102 -0.72 -16.92 7.88
CA TYR A 102 -2.01 -17.57 7.60
C TYR A 102 -1.84 -18.88 6.85
N THR A 103 -1.06 -18.89 5.75
CA THR A 103 -0.80 -20.08 4.94
C THR A 103 -0.07 -21.16 5.75
N MET A 104 0.91 -20.80 6.58
CA MET A 104 1.58 -21.73 7.49
C MET A 104 0.60 -22.32 8.53
N CYS A 105 -0.23 -21.51 9.18
CA CYS A 105 -1.22 -22.00 10.14
C CYS A 105 -2.23 -22.96 9.48
N SER A 106 -2.71 -22.58 8.30
CA SER A 106 -3.65 -23.35 7.49
C SER A 106 -3.08 -24.70 7.02
N THR A 107 -1.83 -24.74 6.56
CA THR A 107 -1.18 -25.99 6.17
C THR A 107 -0.98 -26.92 7.36
N LYS A 108 -0.54 -26.41 8.52
CA LYS A 108 -0.42 -27.22 9.75
C LYS A 108 -1.75 -27.79 10.20
N TYR A 109 -2.84 -27.02 10.08
CA TYR A 109 -4.20 -27.50 10.34
C TYR A 109 -4.56 -28.68 9.42
N ILE A 110 -4.38 -28.50 8.10
CA ILE A 110 -4.65 -29.55 7.11
C ILE A 110 -3.81 -30.81 7.38
N THR A 111 -2.50 -30.67 7.59
CA THR A 111 -1.61 -31.81 7.87
C THR A 111 -2.03 -32.55 9.14
N SER A 112 -2.48 -31.84 10.18
CA SER A 112 -3.02 -32.44 11.40
C SER A 112 -4.30 -33.24 11.14
N CYS A 113 -5.22 -32.72 10.33
CA CYS A 113 -6.46 -33.41 9.95
C CYS A 113 -6.19 -34.68 9.11
N ILE A 114 -5.22 -34.60 8.18
CA ILE A 114 -4.80 -35.74 7.35
C ILE A 114 -4.18 -36.83 8.23
N THR A 115 -3.23 -36.45 9.10
CA THR A 115 -2.48 -37.39 9.95
C THR A 115 -3.39 -38.08 10.97
N SER A 116 -4.39 -37.36 11.49
CA SER A 116 -5.34 -37.90 12.48
C SER A 116 -6.42 -38.81 11.86
N GLY A 117 -6.40 -39.05 10.54
CA GLY A 117 -7.40 -39.86 9.84
C GLY A 117 -8.81 -39.24 9.85
N THR A 118 -8.96 -37.98 10.28
CA THR A 118 -10.23 -37.25 10.44
C THR A 118 -10.77 -36.69 9.10
N LEU A 119 -10.13 -37.05 7.99
CA LEU A 119 -10.48 -36.66 6.63
C LEU A 119 -11.94 -37.01 6.25
N ARG A 120 -12.58 -37.91 6.99
CA ARG A 120 -13.99 -38.29 6.81
C ARG A 120 -15.01 -37.50 7.62
N THR A 121 -14.60 -36.68 8.60
CA THR A 121 -15.53 -36.00 9.53
C THR A 121 -15.46 -34.48 9.45
N GLU A 122 -14.36 -33.90 8.97
CA GLU A 122 -14.29 -32.47 8.66
C GLU A 122 -15.10 -32.16 7.39
N ASN A 123 -15.95 -31.12 7.43
CA ASN A 123 -16.74 -30.70 6.28
C ASN A 123 -15.83 -30.46 5.07
N HIS A 124 -16.08 -31.14 3.93
CA HIS A 124 -15.41 -30.87 2.64
C HIS A 124 -15.36 -29.37 2.29
N LEU A 125 -16.36 -28.62 2.77
CA LEU A 125 -16.43 -27.16 2.68
C LEU A 125 -15.25 -26.46 3.37
N SER A 126 -14.86 -26.87 4.57
CA SER A 126 -13.75 -26.29 5.33
C SER A 126 -12.42 -26.48 4.60
N LEU A 127 -12.18 -27.67 4.06
CA LEU A 127 -10.97 -27.99 3.31
C LEU A 127 -10.90 -27.18 2.00
N ASN A 128 -11.99 -27.15 1.23
CA ASN A 128 -12.07 -26.39 -0.02
C ASN A 128 -11.92 -24.89 0.23
N MET A 129 -12.47 -24.39 1.34
CA MET A 129 -12.32 -22.99 1.74
C MET A 129 -10.87 -22.65 2.04
N VAL A 130 -10.15 -23.50 2.79
CA VAL A 130 -8.72 -23.27 3.10
C VAL A 130 -7.86 -23.34 1.84
N ILE A 131 -8.06 -24.33 0.96
CA ILE A 131 -7.31 -24.41 -0.30
C ILE A 131 -7.59 -23.19 -1.18
N GLY A 132 -8.86 -22.78 -1.27
CA GLY A 132 -9.28 -21.60 -2.02
C GLY A 132 -8.65 -20.30 -1.49
N THR A 133 -8.61 -20.10 -0.17
CA THR A 133 -7.98 -18.91 0.41
C THR A 133 -6.47 -18.90 0.22
N MET A 134 -5.80 -20.05 0.28
CA MET A 134 -4.36 -20.13 -0.02
C MET A 134 -4.04 -19.76 -1.47
N LEU A 135 -4.83 -20.24 -2.43
CA LEU A 135 -4.66 -19.88 -3.85
C LEU A 135 -4.92 -18.39 -4.08
N PHE A 136 -5.96 -17.84 -3.46
CA PHE A 136 -6.28 -16.42 -3.56
C PHE A 136 -5.17 -15.53 -2.99
N SER A 137 -4.60 -15.87 -1.83
CA SER A 137 -3.47 -15.11 -1.25
C SER A 137 -2.26 -15.10 -2.18
N VAL A 138 -1.92 -16.22 -2.83
CA VAL A 138 -0.81 -16.25 -3.80
C VAL A 138 -1.10 -15.33 -5.00
N LEU A 139 -2.33 -15.31 -5.50
CA LEU A 139 -2.74 -14.39 -6.57
C LEU A 139 -2.67 -12.93 -6.13
N GLN A 140 -2.97 -12.62 -4.86
CA GLN A 140 -2.84 -11.28 -4.31
C GLN A 140 -1.38 -10.81 -4.27
N VAL A 141 -0.44 -11.66 -3.85
CA VAL A 141 1.00 -11.34 -3.89
C VAL A 141 1.47 -11.08 -5.32
N ILE A 142 1.07 -11.94 -6.26
CA ILE A 142 1.43 -11.78 -7.68
C ILE A 142 0.88 -10.44 -8.21
N TRP A 143 -0.37 -10.12 -7.88
CA TRP A 143 -0.97 -8.83 -8.25
C TRP A 143 -0.22 -7.65 -7.66
N GLN A 144 0.17 -7.71 -6.38
CA GLN A 144 0.92 -6.65 -5.71
C GLN A 144 2.27 -6.40 -6.39
N VAL A 145 2.97 -7.45 -6.83
CA VAL A 145 4.27 -7.34 -7.53
C VAL A 145 4.13 -6.86 -8.97
N LEU A 146 3.06 -7.26 -9.67
CA LEU A 146 2.83 -6.84 -11.07
C LEU A 146 2.27 -5.42 -11.19
N CYS A 147 1.62 -4.91 -10.15
CA CYS A 147 0.97 -3.60 -10.14
C CYS A 147 1.71 -2.53 -9.32
N SER A 148 2.84 -2.87 -8.69
CA SER A 148 3.80 -1.93 -8.08
C SER A 148 4.88 -1.52 -9.07
#